data_AF-W6KRZ6-F1
#
_entry.id   AF-W6KRZ6-F1
#
_cell.length_a   1.000
_cell.length_b   1.000
_cell.length_c   1.000
_cell.angle_alpha   90.00
_cell.angle_beta   90.00
_cell.angle_gamma   90.00
#
_symmetry.space_group_name_H-M   'P 1'
#
loop_
_entity.id
_entity.type
_entity.pdbx_description
1 polymer ?
#
loop_
_entity_poly.entity_id
_entity_poly.type
_entity_poly.pdbx_seq_one_letter_code
_entity_poly.pdbx_strand_id
1 'polypeptide(L)'
;MDIHPFSLVRPQSRLIDKVVRHFLMSPREQLVFQRTDMLYTYALNDYVDHAEALKLLIYKLSHVPVAFREMLDTERGILPLGCAPRLFQTIQRFPDSVNSMKLEAEGAVVDYFRENLPRDGLTSVEMNRLWIGAAQCTRWDSVRALFEHFPLRQTLAYQSPEEVMDVISAVCAGRGRDPAEDGPLTPRERLLKEVLGEDEAWRLCEGVLQGDGDRMTALRDRAAVLRVLLAARRGCWPEEGRAGASQREAAVVSVQSPTLHVWGEQVWALHQPCIPPALREAHFHQAMVQGLWQLYMTMDCEGVMGFLTRGLPLLVEGHPDFPWWRTIRRYHHEALLGRKEICSKSGSGPPKPEPPFAPLRNALSIDSLANIIISSAWLHTHDEAGDGESTWLPGVLRQLKDALKERLHGPPRTRSSGGEVQNPLLLRLEDPGDALVRRVPLIIVVYVVMALEKILNVDVSAGPSQGVVEAADELLHLVQEHVLRQSILDEHGSARVVAFLLLHAPNMTQRLDLEQTCVRLIKAHYRDGGFTREQLEGLLKLSESGRNGFAPDRYGIDAELRKGMREVLEQLPLR
;
A
#
# COMPACT_ATOMS: atom_id res chain seq x y z
N MET A 1 9.21 8.60 -6.98
CA MET A 1 10.08 9.42 -7.86
C MET A 1 9.52 9.50 -9.26
N ASP A 2 9.15 8.37 -9.85
CA ASP A 2 8.47 8.24 -11.14
C ASP A 2 7.12 8.97 -11.27
N ILE A 3 6.51 9.45 -10.17
CA ILE A 3 5.34 10.36 -10.20
C ILE A 3 5.69 11.84 -10.32
N HIS A 4 6.93 12.24 -10.06
CA HIS A 4 7.33 13.64 -10.18
C HIS A 4 7.51 14.01 -11.66
N PRO A 5 7.24 15.28 -12.01
CA PRO A 5 7.55 15.81 -13.34
C PRO A 5 8.99 15.50 -13.74
N PHE A 6 9.22 15.13 -15.00
CA PHE A 6 10.55 14.78 -15.49
C PHE A 6 11.60 15.86 -15.19
N SER A 7 11.21 17.13 -15.25
CA SER A 7 12.05 18.29 -14.93
C SER A 7 12.62 18.28 -13.51
N LEU A 8 11.96 17.60 -12.57
CA LEU A 8 12.34 17.56 -11.16
C LEU A 8 13.12 16.30 -10.77
N VAL A 9 13.02 15.21 -11.52
CA VAL A 9 13.57 13.90 -11.13
C VAL A 9 15.08 13.95 -10.91
N ARG A 10 15.86 14.43 -11.89
CA ARG A 10 17.34 14.50 -11.76
C ARG A 10 17.79 15.41 -10.61
N PRO A 11 17.30 16.67 -10.50
CA PRO A 11 17.63 17.53 -9.37
C PRO A 11 17.29 16.88 -8.03
N GLN A 12 16.12 16.26 -7.91
CA GLN A 12 15.66 15.62 -6.68
C GLN A 12 16.50 14.40 -6.32
N SER A 13 16.81 13.49 -7.26
CA SER A 13 17.65 12.32 -6.98
C SER A 13 19.05 12.73 -6.51
N ARG A 14 19.65 13.75 -7.16
CA ARG A 14 20.96 14.30 -6.73
C ARG A 14 20.90 14.95 -5.35
N LEU A 15 19.82 15.66 -5.06
CA LEU A 15 19.61 16.29 -3.76
C LEU A 15 19.42 15.24 -2.66
N ILE A 16 18.53 14.27 -2.89
CA ILE A 16 18.26 13.15 -1.98
C ILE A 16 19.55 12.39 -1.69
N ASP A 17 20.35 12.07 -2.71
CA ASP A 17 21.63 11.38 -2.51
C ASP A 17 22.64 12.20 -1.69
N LYS A 18 22.81 13.48 -2.00
CA LYS A 18 23.67 14.35 -1.19
C LYS A 18 23.21 14.47 0.25
N VAL A 19 21.90 14.66 0.47
CA VAL A 19 21.34 14.81 1.82
C VAL A 19 21.48 13.51 2.60
N VAL A 20 21.17 12.37 1.98
CA VAL A 20 21.26 11.05 2.62
C VAL A 20 22.69 10.74 3.02
N ARG A 21 23.64 10.87 2.10
CA ARG A 21 25.06 10.69 2.41
C ARG A 21 25.52 11.65 3.50
N HIS A 22 25.10 12.92 3.43
CA HIS A 22 25.50 13.93 4.42
C HIS A 22 25.05 13.57 5.84
N PHE A 23 23.78 13.21 6.04
CA PHE A 23 23.31 12.89 7.40
C PHE A 23 23.85 11.53 7.88
N LEU A 24 24.08 10.56 6.99
CA LEU A 24 24.70 9.30 7.36
C LEU A 24 26.16 9.49 7.79
N MET A 25 26.91 10.34 7.10
CA MET A 25 28.29 10.70 7.47
C MET A 25 28.38 11.62 8.70
N SER A 26 27.33 12.40 9.00
CA SER A 26 27.33 13.31 10.13
C SER A 26 27.26 12.53 11.45
N PRO A 27 28.30 12.57 12.30
CA PRO A 27 28.33 11.77 13.53
C PRO A 27 27.27 12.22 14.55
N ARG A 28 26.74 13.44 14.41
CA ARG A 28 25.78 14.05 15.35
C ARG A 28 24.32 13.98 14.92
N GLU A 29 24.05 13.61 13.67
CA GLU A 29 22.66 13.47 13.18
C GLU A 29 22.06 12.16 13.67
N GLN A 30 20.88 12.23 14.28
CA GLN A 30 20.10 11.06 14.70
C GLN A 30 19.26 10.50 13.54
N LEU A 31 19.00 9.19 13.58
CA LEU A 31 18.09 8.44 12.71
C LEU A 31 16.64 8.53 13.23
N VAL A 32 16.16 9.76 13.44
CA VAL A 32 14.74 10.02 13.76
C VAL A 32 13.84 9.66 12.59
N PHE A 33 12.54 9.50 12.83
CA PHE A 33 11.53 9.12 11.82
C PHE A 33 11.70 9.86 10.48
N GLN A 34 11.90 11.18 10.51
CA GLN A 34 12.08 12.00 9.30
C GLN A 34 13.31 11.58 8.47
N ARG A 35 14.43 11.24 9.13
CA ARG A 35 15.66 10.77 8.47
C ARG A 35 15.48 9.35 7.96
N THR A 36 14.82 8.51 8.74
CA THR A 36 14.49 7.13 8.34
C THR A 36 13.53 7.10 7.14
N ASP A 37 12.54 7.98 7.08
CA ASP A 37 11.63 8.11 5.93
C ASP A 37 12.33 8.66 4.67
N MET A 38 13.30 9.55 4.86
CA MET A 38 14.15 9.98 3.76
C MET A 38 15.04 8.84 3.25
N LEU A 39 15.58 8.01 4.14
CA LEU A 39 16.30 6.79 3.75
C LEU A 39 15.37 5.75 3.10
N TYR A 40 14.12 5.65 3.54
CA TYR A 40 13.08 4.84 2.90
C TYR A 40 12.83 5.30 1.46
N THR A 41 12.74 6.61 1.25
CA THR A 41 12.60 7.17 -0.10
C THR A 41 13.86 6.93 -0.94
N TYR A 42 15.04 7.01 -0.33
CA TYR A 42 16.32 6.68 -0.98
C TYR A 42 16.36 5.22 -1.44
N ALA A 43 15.96 4.28 -0.59
CA ALA A 43 15.89 2.85 -0.90
C ALA A 43 14.96 2.53 -2.08
N LEU A 44 13.99 3.39 -2.35
CA LEU A 44 13.05 3.28 -3.46
C LEU A 44 13.51 4.03 -4.72
N ASN A 45 14.73 4.58 -4.78
CA ASN A 45 15.22 5.32 -5.94
C ASN A 45 16.23 4.50 -6.74
N ASP A 46 15.93 4.14 -7.99
CA ASP A 46 16.83 3.26 -8.77
C ASP A 46 18.17 3.89 -9.18
N TYR A 47 18.30 5.21 -9.06
CA TYR A 47 19.43 5.98 -9.62
C TYR A 47 20.37 6.55 -8.56
N VAL A 48 20.40 5.90 -7.40
CA VAL A 48 21.30 6.24 -6.31
C VAL A 48 22.15 5.03 -5.93
N ASP A 49 23.26 5.29 -5.24
CA ASP A 49 24.20 4.26 -4.83
C ASP A 49 23.75 3.60 -3.52
N HIS A 50 22.86 2.62 -3.67
CA HIS A 50 22.31 1.84 -2.56
C HIS A 50 23.38 1.18 -1.69
N ALA A 51 24.44 0.65 -2.32
CA ALA A 51 25.52 -0.03 -1.63
C ALA A 51 26.28 0.95 -0.74
N GLU A 52 26.60 2.14 -1.25
CA GLU A 52 27.27 3.18 -0.47
C GLU A 52 26.42 3.68 0.70
N ALA A 53 25.12 3.90 0.49
CA ALA A 53 24.25 4.31 1.58
C ALA A 53 24.15 3.27 2.71
N LEU A 54 24.06 1.97 2.38
CA LEU A 54 24.07 0.90 3.38
C LEU A 54 25.41 0.82 4.12
N LYS A 55 26.56 0.96 3.41
CA LYS A 55 27.88 1.04 4.05
C LYS A 55 27.99 2.20 5.02
N LEU A 56 27.50 3.39 4.64
CA LEU A 56 27.49 4.56 5.50
C LEU A 56 26.57 4.37 6.70
N LEU A 57 25.42 3.71 6.53
CA LEU A 57 24.52 3.36 7.64
C LEU A 57 25.19 2.39 8.62
N ILE A 58 25.81 1.32 8.13
CA ILE A 58 26.57 0.36 8.94
C ILE A 58 27.67 1.11 9.70
N TYR A 59 28.47 1.92 9.00
CA TYR A 59 29.54 2.70 9.60
C TYR A 59 29.03 3.61 10.72
N LYS A 60 27.93 4.34 10.49
CA LYS A 60 27.31 5.24 11.48
C LYS A 60 26.84 4.51 12.73
N LEU A 61 26.22 3.34 12.56
CA LEU A 61 25.73 2.52 13.67
C LEU A 61 26.87 1.87 14.47
N SER A 62 27.97 1.50 13.82
CA SER A 62 29.15 0.93 14.50
C SER A 62 30.06 1.99 15.15
N HIS A 63 30.02 3.25 14.69
CA HIS A 63 30.93 4.31 15.15
C HIS A 63 30.19 5.41 15.94
N VAL A 64 29.37 4.99 16.90
CA VAL A 64 28.59 5.89 17.78
C VAL A 64 29.53 6.82 18.57
N PRO A 65 29.45 8.16 18.43
CA PRO A 65 30.26 9.07 19.22
C PRO A 65 29.98 8.94 20.73
N VAL A 66 31.03 9.16 21.54
CA VAL A 66 30.97 9.07 23.00
C VAL A 66 29.82 9.89 23.60
N ALA A 67 29.53 11.07 23.04
CA ALA A 67 28.44 11.93 23.51
C ALA A 67 27.05 11.24 23.49
N PHE A 68 26.82 10.29 22.58
CA PHE A 68 25.58 9.51 22.57
C PHE A 68 25.62 8.28 23.48
N ARG A 69 26.81 7.72 23.72
CA ARG A 69 26.99 6.58 24.64
C ARG A 69 26.71 6.96 26.10
N GLU A 70 26.98 8.23 26.45
CA GLU A 70 26.73 8.77 27.78
C GLU A 70 25.24 9.14 28.01
N MET A 71 24.43 9.21 26.94
CA MET A 71 23.00 9.48 27.04
C MET A 71 22.25 8.16 27.25
N LEU A 72 21.90 7.85 28.50
CA LEU A 72 21.04 6.71 28.89
C LEU A 72 19.58 6.80 28.38
N ASP A 73 19.25 7.78 27.56
CA ASP A 73 17.90 8.02 27.05
C ASP A 73 17.72 7.27 25.72
N THR A 74 16.82 6.29 25.73
CA THR A 74 16.48 5.41 24.61
C THR A 74 15.97 6.16 23.37
N GLU A 75 15.56 7.43 23.54
CA GLU A 75 15.07 8.30 22.46
C GLU A 75 16.07 9.39 22.05
N ARG A 76 17.21 9.53 22.75
CA ARG A 76 18.24 10.54 22.40
C ARG A 76 19.51 9.94 21.78
N GLY A 77 19.60 8.62 21.67
CA GLY A 77 20.68 7.95 20.95
C GLY A 77 20.71 8.29 19.45
N ILE A 78 21.75 7.81 18.74
CA ILE A 78 21.82 7.94 17.27
C ILE A 78 20.62 7.29 16.61
N LEU A 79 20.21 6.13 17.08
CA LEU A 79 18.97 5.47 16.67
C LEU A 79 18.02 5.42 17.86
N PRO A 80 17.04 6.34 17.91
CA PRO A 80 15.94 6.27 18.88
C PRO A 80 15.20 4.94 18.74
N LEU A 81 14.89 4.30 19.86
CA LEU A 81 14.26 2.98 19.86
C LEU A 81 12.89 2.99 19.16
N GLY A 82 12.11 4.08 19.30
CA GLY A 82 10.86 4.26 18.56
C GLY A 82 11.01 4.22 17.04
N CYS A 83 12.18 4.56 16.50
CA CYS A 83 12.44 4.59 15.05
C CYS A 83 12.92 3.24 14.49
N ALA A 84 13.28 2.28 15.36
CA ALA A 84 13.86 1.00 14.97
C ALA A 84 12.98 0.18 14.02
N PRO A 85 11.67 -0.01 14.29
CA PRO A 85 10.82 -0.80 13.39
C PRO A 85 10.77 -0.21 11.97
N ARG A 86 10.74 1.12 11.88
CA ARG A 86 10.73 1.84 10.60
C ARG A 86 12.06 1.69 9.87
N LEU A 87 13.18 1.68 10.59
CA LEU A 87 14.50 1.47 10.00
C LEU A 87 14.67 0.03 9.47
N PHE A 88 14.24 -0.98 10.22
CA PHE A 88 14.25 -2.37 9.72
C PHE A 88 13.41 -2.51 8.43
N GLN A 89 12.20 -1.95 8.43
CA GLN A 89 11.38 -1.90 7.21
C GLN A 89 12.08 -1.17 6.07
N THR A 90 12.79 -0.09 6.36
CA THR A 90 13.55 0.68 5.37
C THR A 90 14.69 -0.13 4.77
N ILE A 91 15.48 -0.83 5.59
CA ILE A 91 16.56 -1.73 5.14
C ILE A 91 16.00 -2.82 4.21
N GLN A 92 14.84 -3.38 4.54
CA GLN A 92 14.19 -4.40 3.72
C GLN A 92 13.74 -3.90 2.34
N ARG A 93 13.52 -2.59 2.16
CA ARG A 93 13.13 -1.98 0.88
C ARG A 93 14.28 -1.72 -0.08
N PHE A 94 15.53 -1.84 0.36
CA PHE A 94 16.66 -1.74 -0.56
C PHE A 94 16.60 -2.89 -1.59
N PRO A 95 17.14 -2.68 -2.81
CA PRO A 95 17.09 -3.69 -3.87
C PRO A 95 17.79 -5.00 -3.49
N ASP A 96 17.32 -6.12 -4.04
CA ASP A 96 17.91 -7.44 -3.79
C ASP A 96 19.36 -7.58 -4.26
N SER A 97 19.79 -6.77 -5.23
CA SER A 97 21.21 -6.68 -5.62
C SER A 97 22.18 -6.32 -4.48
N VAL A 98 21.68 -5.74 -3.37
CA VAL A 98 22.48 -5.41 -2.17
C VAL A 98 22.05 -6.23 -0.94
N ASN A 99 21.46 -7.41 -1.13
CA ASN A 99 20.93 -8.23 -0.04
C ASN A 99 21.95 -8.59 1.05
N SER A 100 23.20 -8.89 0.69
CA SER A 100 24.26 -9.13 1.70
C SER A 100 24.48 -7.92 2.61
N MET A 101 24.48 -6.71 2.04
CA MET A 101 24.61 -5.45 2.80
C MET A 101 23.34 -5.12 3.60
N LYS A 102 22.15 -5.50 3.11
CA LYS A 102 20.89 -5.39 3.87
C LYS A 102 20.99 -6.18 5.18
N LEU A 103 21.47 -7.42 5.09
CA LEU A 103 21.64 -8.31 6.24
C LEU A 103 22.73 -7.80 7.20
N GLU A 104 23.80 -7.21 6.68
CA GLU A 104 24.85 -6.59 7.50
C GLU A 104 24.34 -5.33 8.21
N ALA A 105 23.57 -4.48 7.53
CA ALA A 105 22.93 -3.31 8.12
C ALA A 105 21.91 -3.68 9.21
N GLU A 106 21.13 -4.75 9.01
CA GLU A 106 20.26 -5.31 10.05
C GLU A 106 21.06 -5.73 11.29
N GLY A 107 22.18 -6.43 11.09
CA GLY A 107 23.11 -6.81 12.17
C GLY A 107 23.65 -5.59 12.92
N ALA A 108 24.08 -4.55 12.19
CA ALA A 108 24.58 -3.32 12.79
C ALA A 108 23.53 -2.59 13.65
N VAL A 109 22.25 -2.65 13.28
CA VAL A 109 21.15 -2.13 14.11
C VAL A 109 21.02 -2.92 15.42
N VAL A 110 21.10 -4.24 15.35
CA VAL A 110 21.03 -5.11 16.53
C VAL A 110 22.23 -4.89 17.45
N ASP A 111 23.44 -4.83 16.91
CA ASP A 111 24.66 -4.58 17.67
C ASP A 111 24.64 -3.20 18.31
N TYR A 112 24.14 -2.18 17.59
CA TYR A 112 23.91 -0.85 18.16
C TYR A 112 23.03 -0.92 19.43
N PHE A 113 21.91 -1.66 19.41
CA PHE A 113 21.07 -1.78 20.60
C PHE A 113 21.78 -2.49 21.75
N ARG A 114 22.48 -3.59 21.47
CA ARG A 114 23.21 -4.37 22.47
C ARG A 114 24.34 -3.58 23.14
N GLU A 115 24.96 -2.66 22.41
CA GLU A 115 26.07 -1.85 22.93
C GLU A 115 25.63 -0.57 23.64
N ASN A 116 24.46 -0.01 23.28
CA ASN A 116 24.08 1.35 23.69
C ASN A 116 22.80 1.42 24.53
N LEU A 117 21.97 0.37 24.58
CA LEU A 117 20.81 0.34 25.47
C LEU A 117 21.18 -0.35 26.79
N PRO A 118 20.62 0.12 27.92
CA PRO A 118 20.84 -0.55 29.19
C PRO A 118 20.19 -1.93 29.15
N ARG A 119 20.93 -2.94 29.62
CA ARG A 119 20.45 -4.32 29.69
C ARG A 119 19.23 -4.46 30.60
N ASP A 120 19.27 -3.74 31.72
CA ASP A 120 18.24 -3.67 32.74
C ASP A 120 17.73 -2.23 32.86
N GLY A 121 16.44 -2.04 33.13
CA GLY A 121 15.86 -0.70 33.33
C GLY A 121 15.09 -0.12 32.14
N LEU A 122 14.91 -0.89 31.06
CA LEU A 122 13.95 -0.56 30.01
C LEU A 122 12.51 -0.69 30.53
N THR A 123 11.68 0.28 30.18
CA THR A 123 10.23 0.29 30.44
C THR A 123 9.49 -0.77 29.61
N SER A 124 8.25 -1.10 29.98
CA SER A 124 7.42 -2.05 29.23
C SER A 124 7.23 -1.63 27.76
N VAL A 125 7.07 -0.32 27.52
CA VAL A 125 6.91 0.28 26.19
C VAL A 125 8.17 0.14 25.35
N GLU A 126 9.35 0.37 25.94
CA GLU A 126 10.63 0.19 25.26
C GLU A 126 10.89 -1.28 24.94
N MET A 127 10.59 -2.19 25.87
CA MET A 127 10.67 -3.63 25.63
C MET A 127 9.71 -4.08 24.52
N ASN A 128 8.52 -3.50 24.45
CA ASN A 128 7.58 -3.75 23.36
C ASN A 128 8.14 -3.30 22.00
N ARG A 129 8.82 -2.14 21.94
CA ARG A 129 9.48 -1.66 20.71
C ARG A 129 10.61 -2.59 20.25
N LEU A 130 11.43 -3.09 21.17
CA LEU A 130 12.45 -4.10 20.86
C LEU A 130 11.82 -5.39 20.32
N TRP A 131 10.70 -5.82 20.91
CA TRP A 131 9.92 -6.96 20.43
C TRP A 131 9.42 -6.77 19.00
N ILE A 132 8.82 -5.62 18.71
CA ILE A 132 8.37 -5.29 17.35
C ILE A 132 9.56 -5.26 16.39
N GLY A 133 10.70 -4.69 16.80
CA GLY A 133 11.95 -4.71 16.02
C GLY A 133 12.45 -6.13 15.73
N ALA A 134 12.45 -7.01 16.73
CA ALA A 134 12.80 -8.42 16.57
C ALA A 134 11.87 -9.13 15.58
N ALA A 135 10.56 -8.85 15.61
CA ALA A 135 9.60 -9.37 14.64
C ALA A 135 9.83 -8.83 13.22
N GLN A 136 10.56 -7.74 13.03
CA GLN A 136 10.95 -7.24 11.71
C GLN A 136 12.29 -7.82 11.22
N CYS A 137 13.07 -8.52 12.03
CA CYS A 137 14.36 -9.06 11.61
C CYS A 137 14.19 -10.19 10.58
N THR A 138 15.06 -10.20 9.57
CA THR A 138 15.10 -11.17 8.49
C THR A 138 15.86 -12.43 8.90
N ARG A 139 16.89 -12.29 9.77
CA ARG A 139 17.69 -13.42 10.26
C ARG A 139 17.31 -13.80 11.69
N TRP A 140 17.21 -15.10 11.92
CA TRP A 140 17.03 -15.63 13.27
C TRP A 140 18.22 -15.31 14.19
N ASP A 141 19.43 -15.17 13.64
CA ASP A 141 20.61 -14.79 14.42
C ASP A 141 20.47 -13.40 15.06
N SER A 142 19.93 -12.43 14.30
CA SER A 142 19.61 -11.08 14.77
C SER A 142 18.60 -11.12 15.91
N VAL A 143 17.53 -11.92 15.75
CA VAL A 143 16.52 -12.13 16.79
C VAL A 143 17.16 -12.73 18.05
N ARG A 144 17.90 -13.82 17.90
CA ARG A 144 18.56 -14.50 19.02
C ARG A 144 19.52 -13.58 19.78
N ALA A 145 20.31 -12.77 19.07
CA ALA A 145 21.22 -11.82 19.70
C ALA A 145 20.48 -10.78 20.58
N LEU A 146 19.29 -10.33 20.17
CA LEU A 146 18.44 -9.47 21.00
C LEU A 146 17.92 -10.21 22.24
N PHE A 147 17.46 -11.46 22.09
CA PHE A 147 16.94 -12.27 23.21
C PHE A 147 17.99 -12.73 24.21
N GLU A 148 19.23 -12.94 23.76
CA GLU A 148 20.36 -13.27 24.65
C GLU A 148 20.80 -12.04 25.47
N HIS A 149 20.66 -10.85 24.90
CA HIS A 149 21.05 -9.61 25.55
C HIS A 149 19.93 -9.06 26.46
N PHE A 150 18.72 -8.92 25.94
CA PHE A 150 17.56 -8.36 26.63
C PHE A 150 16.59 -9.45 27.10
N PRO A 151 15.97 -9.30 28.29
CA PRO A 151 15.07 -10.30 28.86
C PRO A 151 13.65 -10.27 28.23
N LEU A 152 13.56 -10.22 26.90
CA LEU A 152 12.31 -10.01 26.14
C LEU A 152 11.22 -11.05 26.46
N ARG A 153 11.61 -12.30 26.71
CA ARG A 153 10.67 -13.36 27.07
C ARG A 153 10.13 -13.17 28.49
N GLN A 154 11.00 -12.82 29.44
CA GLN A 154 10.58 -12.58 30.82
C GLN A 154 9.68 -11.35 30.93
N THR A 155 9.86 -10.34 30.08
CA THR A 155 9.07 -9.10 30.14
C THR A 155 7.62 -9.25 29.68
N LEU A 156 7.29 -10.27 28.89
CA LEU A 156 5.91 -10.54 28.48
C LEU A 156 4.97 -10.69 29.68
N ALA A 157 5.45 -11.25 30.80
CA ALA A 157 4.65 -11.44 32.01
C ALA A 157 4.31 -10.13 32.74
N TYR A 158 5.04 -9.05 32.44
CA TYR A 158 4.86 -7.73 33.06
C TYR A 158 4.22 -6.70 32.13
N GLN A 159 3.99 -7.07 30.87
CA GLN A 159 3.33 -6.22 29.88
C GLN A 159 1.81 -6.24 30.06
N SER A 160 1.19 -5.12 29.72
CA SER A 160 -0.26 -5.02 29.61
C SER A 160 -0.80 -5.92 28.48
N PRO A 161 -2.06 -6.37 28.55
CA PRO A 161 -2.67 -7.14 27.46
C PRO A 161 -2.61 -6.44 26.10
N GLU A 162 -2.66 -5.10 26.08
CA GLU A 162 -2.55 -4.29 24.86
C GLU A 162 -1.16 -4.39 24.24
N GLU A 163 -0.11 -4.24 25.04
CA GLU A 163 1.28 -4.38 24.58
C GLU A 163 1.55 -5.79 24.06
N VAL A 164 1.11 -6.84 24.76
CA VAL A 164 1.33 -8.22 24.29
C VAL A 164 0.58 -8.47 22.97
N MET A 165 -0.61 -7.87 22.77
CA MET A 165 -1.30 -7.97 21.49
C MET A 165 -0.64 -7.17 20.36
N ASP A 166 0.10 -6.09 20.65
CA ASP A 166 1.00 -5.47 19.66
C ASP A 166 2.05 -6.46 19.19
N VAL A 167 2.67 -7.18 20.13
CA VAL A 167 3.67 -8.21 19.81
C VAL A 167 3.05 -9.33 18.98
N ILE A 168 1.91 -9.88 19.40
CA ILE A 168 1.20 -10.93 18.65
C ILE A 168 0.84 -10.43 17.26
N SER A 169 0.32 -9.21 17.14
CA SER A 169 -0.02 -8.61 15.84
C SER A 169 1.20 -8.44 14.95
N ALA A 170 2.34 -8.03 15.47
CA ALA A 170 3.57 -7.86 14.70
C ALA A 170 4.14 -9.20 14.22
N VAL A 171 4.04 -10.25 15.04
CA VAL A 171 4.45 -11.62 14.71
C VAL A 171 3.47 -12.29 13.75
N CYS A 172 2.18 -11.97 13.87
CA CYS A 172 1.11 -12.44 12.98
C CYS A 172 1.04 -11.65 11.67
N ALA A 173 1.63 -10.46 11.59
CA ALA A 173 1.69 -9.69 10.36
C ALA A 173 2.68 -10.31 9.36
N GLY A 174 2.26 -10.46 8.10
CA GLY A 174 3.08 -10.93 6.98
C GLY A 174 2.90 -12.42 6.64
N ARG A 175 3.42 -12.79 5.46
CA ARG A 175 3.24 -14.11 4.84
C ARG A 175 3.52 -15.23 5.85
N GLY A 176 2.49 -16.02 6.15
CA GLY A 176 2.67 -17.39 6.62
C GLY A 176 3.27 -18.21 5.48
N ARG A 177 4.11 -19.18 5.83
CA ARG A 177 4.68 -20.13 4.88
C ARG A 177 3.60 -20.85 4.09
N ASP A 178 3.90 -21.22 2.85
CA ASP A 178 3.14 -22.20 2.07
C ASP A 178 3.15 -23.54 2.86
N PRO A 179 2.00 -24.18 3.13
CA PRO A 179 1.95 -25.46 3.86
C PRO A 179 2.63 -26.62 3.13
N ALA A 180 3.13 -26.42 1.92
CA ALA A 180 3.98 -27.37 1.20
C ALA A 180 5.47 -27.15 1.52
N GLU A 181 6.16 -28.24 1.87
CA GLU A 181 7.62 -28.43 2.05
C GLU A 181 8.22 -28.23 3.46
N ASP A 182 9.30 -28.98 3.72
CA ASP A 182 10.08 -29.19 4.94
C ASP A 182 11.22 -28.16 5.20
N GLY A 183 11.22 -27.00 4.53
CA GLY A 183 12.14 -25.88 4.82
C GLY A 183 12.15 -25.34 6.29
N PRO A 184 13.11 -24.46 6.62
CA PRO A 184 13.23 -23.88 7.96
C PRO A 184 12.11 -22.87 8.25
N LEU A 185 11.64 -22.85 9.51
CA LEU A 185 10.65 -21.86 9.98
C LEU A 185 11.18 -20.43 9.81
N THR A 186 10.30 -19.50 9.42
CA THR A 186 10.64 -18.07 9.37
C THR A 186 10.88 -17.52 10.78
N PRO A 187 11.66 -16.44 10.96
CA PRO A 187 11.87 -15.84 12.29
C PRO A 187 10.57 -15.52 13.03
N ARG A 188 9.53 -15.06 12.33
CA ARG A 188 8.21 -14.78 12.91
C ARG A 188 7.50 -16.04 13.41
N GLU A 189 7.50 -17.11 12.63
CA GLU A 189 6.91 -18.38 13.05
C GLU A 189 7.62 -18.96 14.27
N ARG A 190 8.95 -18.83 14.31
CA ARG A 190 9.75 -19.24 15.48
C ARG A 190 9.47 -18.37 16.69
N LEU A 191 9.33 -17.06 16.54
CA LEU A 191 8.90 -16.17 17.63
C LEU A 191 7.53 -16.59 18.17
N LEU A 192 6.59 -16.95 17.31
CA LEU A 192 5.27 -17.41 17.73
C LEU A 192 5.35 -18.76 18.48
N LYS A 193 6.03 -19.76 17.91
CA LYS A 193 6.06 -21.14 18.41
C LYS A 193 7.01 -21.34 19.60
N GLU A 194 8.22 -20.80 19.51
CA GLU A 194 9.31 -21.06 20.47
C GLU A 194 9.34 -20.05 21.62
N VAL A 195 8.80 -18.83 21.42
CA VAL A 195 8.96 -17.72 22.37
C VAL A 195 7.65 -17.26 22.99
N LEU A 196 6.71 -16.77 22.19
CA LEU A 196 5.40 -16.31 22.68
C LEU A 196 4.58 -17.47 23.23
N GLY A 197 4.65 -18.61 22.55
CA GLY A 197 3.76 -19.72 22.80
C GLY A 197 2.40 -19.45 22.14
N GLU A 198 2.03 -20.30 21.20
CA GLU A 198 0.76 -20.14 20.50
C GLU A 198 -0.40 -20.19 21.51
N ASP A 199 -0.36 -21.10 22.49
CA ASP A 199 -1.44 -21.33 23.47
C ASP A 199 -1.58 -20.20 24.48
N GLU A 200 -0.47 -19.59 24.86
CA GLU A 200 -0.43 -18.37 25.66
C GLU A 200 -1.06 -17.21 24.90
N ALA A 201 -0.69 -17.01 23.63
CA ALA A 201 -1.26 -15.97 22.78
C ALA A 201 -2.78 -16.16 22.60
N TRP A 202 -3.23 -17.40 22.38
CA TRP A 202 -4.65 -17.73 22.29
C TRP A 202 -5.41 -17.40 23.59
N ARG A 203 -4.89 -17.88 24.74
CA ARG A 203 -5.50 -17.63 26.05
C ARG A 203 -5.58 -16.16 26.40
N LEU A 204 -4.59 -15.37 26.00
CA LEU A 204 -4.62 -13.91 26.19
C LEU A 204 -5.78 -13.29 25.42
N CYS A 205 -5.92 -13.59 24.12
CA CYS A 205 -7.01 -13.05 23.33
C CYS A 205 -8.38 -13.51 23.86
N GLU A 206 -8.50 -14.76 24.32
CA GLU A 206 -9.70 -15.27 24.97
C GLU A 206 -10.01 -14.49 26.26
N GLY A 207 -9.03 -14.24 27.12
CA GLY A 207 -9.20 -13.46 28.34
C GLY A 207 -9.68 -12.02 28.08
N VAL A 208 -9.19 -11.38 27.01
CA VAL A 208 -9.66 -10.04 26.60
C VAL A 208 -11.11 -10.06 26.14
N LEU A 209 -11.52 -11.11 25.41
CA LEU A 209 -12.91 -11.26 24.95
C LEU A 209 -13.87 -11.62 26.10
N GLN A 210 -13.41 -12.33 27.12
CA GLN A 210 -14.21 -12.67 28.30
C GLN A 210 -14.30 -11.55 29.34
N GLY A 211 -13.47 -10.50 29.23
CA GLY A 211 -13.46 -9.38 30.17
C GLY A 211 -14.71 -8.50 30.07
N ASP A 212 -15.38 -8.26 31.20
CA ASP A 212 -16.51 -7.34 31.31
C ASP A 212 -16.03 -5.87 31.32
N GLY A 213 -16.34 -5.11 30.28
CA GLY A 213 -16.10 -3.66 30.27
C GLY A 213 -16.37 -2.97 28.92
N ASP A 214 -17.34 -2.04 28.93
CA ASP A 214 -17.68 -1.18 27.77
C ASP A 214 -16.52 -0.28 27.29
N ARG A 215 -15.46 -0.09 28.10
CA ARG A 215 -14.28 0.73 27.76
C ARG A 215 -13.27 0.02 26.84
N MET A 216 -13.49 -1.24 26.47
CA MET A 216 -12.49 -2.09 25.80
C MET A 216 -12.86 -2.51 24.37
N THR A 217 -13.81 -1.85 23.70
CA THR A 217 -14.32 -2.28 22.39
C THR A 217 -13.21 -2.45 21.35
N ALA A 218 -12.30 -1.48 21.22
CA ALA A 218 -11.18 -1.57 20.29
C ALA A 218 -10.21 -2.72 20.63
N LEU A 219 -9.99 -2.97 21.92
CA LEU A 219 -9.12 -4.06 22.37
C LEU A 219 -9.75 -5.43 22.09
N ARG A 220 -11.08 -5.55 22.28
CA ARG A 220 -11.87 -6.75 21.98
C ARG A 220 -11.90 -7.02 20.47
N ASP A 221 -12.12 -6.00 19.65
CA ASP A 221 -12.10 -6.13 18.19
C ASP A 221 -10.76 -6.66 17.70
N ARG A 222 -9.67 -6.10 18.25
CA ARG A 222 -8.32 -6.56 17.95
C ARG A 222 -8.07 -8.00 18.39
N ALA A 223 -8.48 -8.37 19.61
CA ALA A 223 -8.36 -9.74 20.10
C ALA A 223 -9.14 -10.73 19.22
N ALA A 224 -10.33 -10.36 18.75
CA ALA A 224 -11.14 -11.17 17.84
C ALA A 224 -10.42 -11.43 16.50
N VAL A 225 -9.86 -10.38 15.89
CA VAL A 225 -9.07 -10.51 14.65
C VAL A 225 -7.82 -11.38 14.87
N LEU A 226 -7.11 -11.19 15.98
CA LEU A 226 -5.91 -11.98 16.30
C LEU A 226 -6.25 -13.47 16.51
N ARG A 227 -7.40 -13.81 17.12
CA ARG A 227 -7.83 -15.22 17.23
C ARG A 227 -8.06 -15.86 15.87
N VAL A 228 -8.69 -15.15 14.94
CA VAL A 228 -8.88 -15.66 13.56
C VAL A 228 -7.51 -15.92 12.90
N LEU A 229 -6.57 -14.98 13.02
CA LEU A 229 -5.21 -15.15 12.49
C LEU A 229 -4.45 -16.31 13.13
N LEU A 230 -4.54 -16.45 14.46
CA LEU A 230 -3.92 -17.56 15.19
C LEU A 230 -4.53 -18.91 14.81
N ALA A 231 -5.85 -19.00 14.72
CA ALA A 231 -6.54 -20.23 14.32
C ALA A 231 -6.21 -20.64 12.88
N ALA A 232 -6.16 -19.67 11.96
CA ALA A 232 -5.72 -19.89 10.58
C ALA A 232 -4.29 -20.47 10.54
N ARG A 233 -3.37 -19.89 11.32
CA ARG A 233 -1.97 -20.38 11.39
C ARG A 233 -1.82 -21.75 12.04
N ARG A 234 -2.65 -22.05 13.05
CA ARG A 234 -2.69 -23.35 13.73
C ARG A 234 -3.33 -24.45 12.88
N GLY A 235 -4.16 -24.07 11.92
CA GLY A 235 -5.01 -25.00 11.17
C GLY A 235 -6.14 -25.60 12.00
N CYS A 236 -6.45 -25.06 13.19
CA CYS A 236 -7.55 -25.53 14.03
C CYS A 236 -8.23 -24.39 14.79
N TRP A 237 -9.53 -24.53 15.04
CA TRP A 237 -10.28 -23.71 15.99
C TRP A 237 -10.52 -24.51 17.28
N PRO A 238 -9.80 -24.21 18.37
CA PRO A 238 -9.80 -25.01 19.61
C PRO A 238 -11.16 -25.29 20.27
N GLU A 239 -12.23 -24.57 19.90
CA GLU A 239 -13.55 -24.66 20.55
C GLU A 239 -14.52 -25.67 19.91
N GLU A 240 -14.08 -26.54 19.00
CA GLU A 240 -14.95 -27.53 18.29
C GLU A 240 -15.75 -28.52 19.20
N GLY A 241 -15.67 -28.40 20.53
CA GLY A 241 -16.49 -29.15 21.50
C GLY A 241 -17.43 -28.33 22.40
N ARG A 242 -17.43 -26.99 22.34
CA ARG A 242 -18.25 -26.13 23.23
C ARG A 242 -19.18 -25.22 22.43
N ALA A 243 -20.14 -25.84 21.73
CA ALA A 243 -21.12 -25.18 20.85
C ALA A 243 -22.00 -24.08 21.48
N GLY A 244 -21.87 -23.77 22.78
CA GLY A 244 -22.69 -22.76 23.48
C GLY A 244 -21.96 -21.49 23.91
N ALA A 245 -20.62 -21.43 23.88
CA ALA A 245 -19.88 -20.26 24.38
C ALA A 245 -19.66 -19.20 23.28
N SER A 246 -19.31 -19.63 22.06
CA SER A 246 -18.97 -18.74 20.94
C SER A 246 -20.17 -18.01 20.33
N GLN A 247 -21.41 -18.44 20.61
CA GLN A 247 -22.64 -17.79 20.12
C GLN A 247 -23.11 -16.63 20.99
N ARG A 248 -22.60 -16.47 22.22
CA ARG A 248 -23.04 -15.39 23.14
C ARG A 248 -22.35 -14.05 22.88
N GLU A 249 -21.33 -14.00 22.04
CA GLU A 249 -20.59 -12.78 21.71
C GLU A 249 -21.13 -12.12 20.43
N ALA A 250 -22.40 -11.70 20.46
CA ALA A 250 -23.03 -10.92 19.40
C ALA A 250 -22.57 -9.45 19.39
N ALA A 251 -21.27 -9.20 19.58
CA ALA A 251 -20.69 -7.88 19.34
C ALA A 251 -20.26 -7.82 17.86
N VAL A 252 -20.79 -6.83 17.14
CA VAL A 252 -20.31 -6.49 15.80
C VAL A 252 -18.85 -6.07 15.94
N VAL A 253 -17.93 -6.84 15.39
CA VAL A 253 -16.51 -6.50 15.40
C VAL A 253 -16.29 -5.33 14.45
N SER A 254 -15.58 -4.28 14.88
CA SER A 254 -15.09 -3.24 13.98
C SER A 254 -13.68 -3.61 13.50
N VAL A 255 -13.56 -4.07 12.26
CA VAL A 255 -12.25 -4.36 11.67
C VAL A 255 -11.66 -3.09 11.07
N GLN A 256 -10.73 -2.46 11.80
CA GLN A 256 -9.89 -1.40 11.24
C GLN A 256 -8.64 -2.02 10.62
N SER A 257 -8.57 -1.98 9.30
CA SER A 257 -7.37 -2.38 8.56
C SER A 257 -6.60 -1.12 8.12
N PRO A 258 -5.26 -1.06 8.32
CA PRO A 258 -4.47 0.08 7.88
C PRO A 258 -4.18 0.05 6.37
N THR A 259 -4.26 -1.13 5.73
CA THR A 259 -3.98 -1.30 4.29
C THR A 259 -4.83 -2.43 3.70
N LEU A 260 -5.01 -2.42 2.38
CA LEU A 260 -5.67 -3.53 1.64
C LEU A 260 -4.93 -4.86 1.76
N HIS A 261 -3.61 -4.85 1.94
CA HIS A 261 -2.84 -6.09 2.13
C HIS A 261 -3.18 -6.75 3.47
N VAL A 262 -3.20 -5.97 4.57
CA VAL A 262 -3.62 -6.47 5.89
C VAL A 262 -5.07 -6.94 5.87
N TRP A 263 -5.95 -6.19 5.21
CA TRP A 263 -7.34 -6.60 5.01
C TRP A 263 -7.44 -7.92 4.23
N GLY A 264 -6.66 -8.10 3.17
CA GLY A 264 -6.61 -9.34 2.38
C GLY A 264 -6.17 -10.55 3.19
N GLU A 265 -5.12 -10.42 4.01
CA GLU A 265 -4.66 -11.46 4.94
C GLU A 265 -5.77 -11.85 5.95
N GLN A 266 -6.50 -10.87 6.48
CA GLN A 266 -7.64 -11.11 7.36
C GLN A 266 -8.78 -11.84 6.64
N VAL A 267 -9.06 -11.49 5.38
CA VAL A 267 -10.04 -12.20 4.54
C VAL A 267 -9.62 -13.66 4.37
N TRP A 268 -8.36 -13.92 4.00
CA TRP A 268 -7.88 -15.29 3.84
C TRP A 268 -7.98 -16.10 5.13
N ALA A 269 -7.54 -15.52 6.25
CA ALA A 269 -7.56 -16.18 7.55
C ALA A 269 -9.00 -16.54 7.96
N LEU A 270 -9.95 -15.62 7.75
CA LEU A 270 -11.36 -15.82 8.08
C LEU A 270 -12.03 -16.94 7.27
N HIS A 271 -11.52 -17.22 6.07
CA HIS A 271 -12.05 -18.25 5.18
C HIS A 271 -11.27 -19.56 5.24
N GLN A 272 -10.36 -19.73 6.20
CA GLN A 272 -9.72 -21.03 6.41
C GLN A 272 -10.74 -22.10 6.84
N PRO A 273 -10.60 -23.36 6.41
CA PRO A 273 -11.55 -24.44 6.75
C PRO A 273 -11.72 -24.67 8.26
N CYS A 274 -10.70 -24.35 9.05
CA CYS A 274 -10.76 -24.46 10.50
C CYS A 274 -11.65 -23.39 11.16
N ILE A 275 -11.98 -22.29 10.48
CA ILE A 275 -12.80 -21.22 11.04
C ILE A 275 -14.29 -21.58 10.87
N PRO A 276 -15.09 -21.58 11.95
CA PRO A 276 -16.52 -21.89 11.86
C PRO A 276 -17.27 -20.92 10.91
N PRO A 277 -18.08 -21.43 9.95
CA PRO A 277 -18.84 -20.57 9.03
C PRO A 277 -19.76 -19.57 9.73
N ALA A 278 -20.35 -19.96 10.87
CA ALA A 278 -21.19 -19.09 11.67
C ALA A 278 -20.42 -17.87 12.21
N LEU A 279 -19.15 -18.03 12.60
CA LEU A 279 -18.31 -16.92 13.06
C LEU A 279 -18.07 -15.93 11.91
N ARG A 280 -17.71 -16.47 10.74
CA ARG A 280 -17.47 -15.68 9.54
C ARG A 280 -18.70 -14.87 9.15
N GLU A 281 -19.85 -15.50 9.03
CA GLU A 281 -21.07 -14.87 8.50
C GLU A 281 -21.73 -13.92 9.50
N ALA A 282 -21.81 -14.29 10.78
CA ALA A 282 -22.52 -13.49 11.76
C ALA A 282 -21.70 -12.34 12.35
N HIS A 283 -20.36 -12.46 12.43
CA HIS A 283 -19.54 -11.52 13.22
C HIS A 283 -18.55 -10.71 12.40
N PHE A 284 -17.89 -11.32 11.42
CA PHE A 284 -16.80 -10.66 10.67
C PHE A 284 -17.19 -10.20 9.28
N HIS A 285 -18.16 -10.84 8.63
CA HIS A 285 -18.48 -10.55 7.23
C HIS A 285 -18.82 -9.07 7.00
N GLN A 286 -19.75 -8.53 7.78
CA GLN A 286 -20.12 -7.12 7.69
C GLN A 286 -18.95 -6.19 8.07
N ALA A 287 -18.10 -6.60 9.02
CA ALA A 287 -16.92 -5.87 9.42
C ALA A 287 -15.89 -5.77 8.28
N MET A 288 -15.67 -6.88 7.54
CA MET A 288 -14.79 -6.91 6.38
C MET A 288 -15.33 -6.06 5.23
N VAL A 289 -16.65 -6.07 5.00
CA VAL A 289 -17.32 -5.18 4.03
C VAL A 289 -17.11 -3.71 4.41
N GLN A 290 -17.34 -3.35 5.68
CA GLN A 290 -17.15 -1.99 6.17
C GLN A 290 -15.68 -1.56 6.13
N GLY A 291 -14.75 -2.44 6.50
CA GLY A 291 -13.32 -2.19 6.45
C GLY A 291 -12.84 -1.94 5.01
N LEU A 292 -13.32 -2.71 4.03
CA LEU A 292 -13.02 -2.47 2.62
C LEU A 292 -13.54 -1.11 2.15
N TRP A 293 -14.78 -0.77 2.53
CA TRP A 293 -15.34 0.55 2.22
C TRP A 293 -14.50 1.68 2.83
N GLN A 294 -14.13 1.57 4.10
CA GLN A 294 -13.27 2.55 4.76
C GLN A 294 -11.93 2.70 4.02
N LEU A 295 -11.30 1.60 3.62
CA LEU A 295 -10.06 1.63 2.83
C LEU A 295 -10.25 2.37 1.50
N TYR A 296 -11.35 2.17 0.77
CA TYR A 296 -11.62 2.96 -0.44
C TYR A 296 -11.78 4.47 -0.15
N MET A 297 -12.25 4.84 1.03
CA MET A 297 -12.45 6.24 1.41
C MET A 297 -11.17 6.90 1.94
N THR A 298 -10.24 6.14 2.53
CA THR A 298 -9.07 6.70 3.23
C THR A 298 -7.74 6.45 2.51
N MET A 299 -7.65 5.42 1.67
CA MET A 299 -6.44 5.13 0.91
C MET A 299 -6.33 6.03 -0.32
N ASP A 300 -5.10 6.35 -0.70
CA ASP A 300 -4.80 6.94 -1.99
C ASP A 300 -5.02 5.93 -3.14
N CYS A 301 -5.20 6.45 -4.35
CA CYS A 301 -5.34 5.62 -5.55
C CYS A 301 -4.12 4.74 -5.79
N GLU A 302 -2.93 5.18 -5.38
CA GLU A 302 -1.69 4.42 -5.50
C GLU A 302 -1.71 3.16 -4.63
N GLY A 303 -2.21 3.24 -3.40
CA GLY A 303 -2.34 2.09 -2.51
C GLY A 303 -3.32 1.05 -3.05
N VAL A 304 -4.45 1.47 -3.62
CA VAL A 304 -5.44 0.58 -4.27
C VAL A 304 -4.85 -0.07 -5.52
N MET A 305 -4.24 0.72 -6.39
CA MET A 305 -3.58 0.22 -7.60
C MET A 305 -2.42 -0.73 -7.28
N GLY A 306 -1.58 -0.37 -6.31
CA GLY A 306 -0.47 -1.20 -5.86
C GLY A 306 -0.93 -2.52 -5.25
N PHE A 307 -2.05 -2.51 -4.53
CA PHE A 307 -2.68 -3.74 -4.07
C PHE A 307 -3.14 -4.61 -5.26
N LEU A 308 -3.94 -4.09 -6.19
CA LEU A 308 -4.50 -4.90 -7.28
C LEU A 308 -3.44 -5.44 -8.26
N THR A 309 -2.38 -4.68 -8.50
CA THR A 309 -1.32 -5.03 -9.47
C THR A 309 -0.18 -5.84 -8.89
N ARG A 310 0.12 -5.69 -7.59
CA ARG A 310 1.23 -6.38 -6.93
C ARG A 310 0.77 -7.11 -5.67
N GLY A 311 0.08 -6.42 -4.76
CA GLY A 311 -0.33 -7.02 -3.48
C GLY A 311 -1.21 -8.26 -3.61
N LEU A 312 -2.19 -8.25 -4.49
CA LEU A 312 -3.14 -9.34 -4.71
C LEU A 312 -2.49 -10.52 -5.45
N PRO A 313 -1.71 -10.34 -6.53
CA PRO A 313 -0.90 -11.42 -7.08
C PRO A 313 0.01 -12.11 -6.05
N LEU A 314 0.61 -11.32 -5.15
CA LEU A 314 1.43 -11.86 -4.05
C LEU A 314 0.61 -12.65 -3.03
N LEU A 315 -0.65 -12.28 -2.78
CA LEU A 315 -1.59 -13.04 -1.96
C LEU A 315 -2.05 -14.34 -2.65
N VAL A 316 -2.30 -14.28 -3.96
CA VAL A 316 -2.63 -15.44 -4.80
C VAL A 316 -1.47 -16.44 -4.81
N GLU A 317 -0.24 -15.96 -4.97
CA GLU A 317 0.96 -16.80 -4.90
C GLU A 317 1.13 -17.44 -3.52
N GLY A 318 0.89 -16.68 -2.43
CA GLY A 318 1.02 -17.21 -1.08
C GLY A 318 -0.07 -18.23 -0.69
N HIS A 319 -1.24 -18.13 -1.33
CA HIS A 319 -2.42 -18.96 -1.02
C HIS A 319 -3.16 -19.35 -2.31
N PRO A 320 -2.56 -20.24 -3.13
CA PRO A 320 -3.06 -20.54 -4.48
C PRO A 320 -4.44 -21.20 -4.50
N ASP A 321 -4.77 -21.98 -3.45
CA ASP A 321 -6.05 -22.68 -3.34
C ASP A 321 -7.21 -21.78 -2.92
N PHE A 322 -6.92 -20.55 -2.46
CA PHE A 322 -7.95 -19.61 -2.04
C PHE A 322 -8.52 -18.85 -3.24
N PRO A 323 -9.86 -18.79 -3.44
CA PRO A 323 -10.48 -18.15 -4.59
C PRO A 323 -10.49 -16.62 -4.46
N TRP A 324 -9.31 -16.00 -4.39
CA TRP A 324 -9.07 -14.58 -4.11
C TRP A 324 -9.98 -13.64 -4.91
N TRP A 325 -9.98 -13.77 -6.23
CA TRP A 325 -10.73 -12.88 -7.12
C TRP A 325 -12.23 -12.94 -6.87
N ARG A 326 -12.80 -14.15 -6.71
CA ARG A 326 -14.22 -14.34 -6.41
C ARG A 326 -14.56 -13.77 -5.03
N THR A 327 -13.72 -14.01 -4.02
CA THR A 327 -13.98 -13.56 -2.65
C THR A 327 -13.88 -12.04 -2.52
N ILE A 328 -12.83 -11.40 -3.04
CA ILE A 328 -12.68 -9.94 -2.99
C ILE A 328 -13.80 -9.27 -3.79
N ARG A 329 -14.18 -9.81 -4.95
CA ARG A 329 -15.30 -9.30 -5.74
C ARG A 329 -16.60 -9.32 -4.93
N ARG A 330 -16.88 -10.41 -4.21
CA ARG A 330 -18.06 -10.48 -3.33
C ARG A 330 -18.04 -9.35 -2.29
N TYR A 331 -16.95 -9.17 -1.56
CA TYR A 331 -16.82 -8.08 -0.58
C TYR A 331 -16.95 -6.69 -1.23
N HIS A 332 -16.38 -6.49 -2.41
CA HIS A 332 -16.49 -5.25 -3.18
C HIS A 332 -17.95 -4.97 -3.57
N HIS A 333 -18.67 -5.94 -4.15
CA HIS A 333 -20.08 -5.77 -4.51
C HIS A 333 -20.96 -5.46 -3.30
N GLU A 334 -20.76 -6.17 -2.19
CA GLU A 334 -21.52 -5.92 -0.97
C GLU A 334 -21.21 -4.54 -0.36
N ALA A 335 -19.96 -4.08 -0.42
CA ALA A 335 -19.57 -2.74 0.01
C ALA A 335 -20.24 -1.64 -0.82
N LEU A 336 -20.44 -1.87 -2.12
CA LEU A 336 -21.13 -0.94 -3.01
C LEU A 336 -22.66 -0.98 -2.83
N LEU A 337 -23.26 -2.17 -2.76
CA LEU A 337 -24.71 -2.35 -2.60
C LEU A 337 -25.24 -1.81 -1.26
N GLY A 338 -24.43 -1.87 -0.21
CA GLY A 338 -24.75 -1.29 1.10
C GLY A 338 -24.87 0.24 1.09
N ARG A 339 -24.49 0.92 0.00
CA ARG A 339 -24.43 2.39 -0.09
C ARG A 339 -25.44 2.92 -1.10
N LYS A 340 -26.63 3.28 -0.61
CA LYS A 340 -27.70 3.90 -1.41
C LYS A 340 -27.23 5.14 -2.19
N GLU A 341 -26.25 5.87 -1.67
CA GLU A 341 -25.66 7.08 -2.28
C GLU A 341 -25.02 6.83 -3.65
N ILE A 342 -24.51 5.61 -3.90
CA ILE A 342 -23.95 5.21 -5.19
C ILE A 342 -25.07 4.90 -6.20
N CYS A 343 -26.19 4.34 -5.72
CA CYS A 343 -27.27 3.82 -6.57
C CYS A 343 -28.41 4.82 -6.83
N SER A 344 -28.57 5.90 -6.05
CA SER A 344 -29.82 6.69 -6.03
C SER A 344 -29.90 7.88 -7.00
N LYS A 345 -28.86 8.17 -7.79
CA LYS A 345 -28.86 9.35 -8.68
C LYS A 345 -29.26 9.09 -10.14
N SER A 346 -29.57 7.85 -10.51
CA SER A 346 -29.89 7.48 -11.91
C SER A 346 -31.39 7.51 -12.27
N GLY A 347 -32.29 8.00 -11.41
CA GLY A 347 -33.73 8.00 -11.69
C GLY A 347 -34.44 9.34 -11.46
N SER A 348 -35.03 9.90 -12.51
CA SER A 348 -35.90 11.08 -12.52
C SER A 348 -37.30 10.83 -11.89
N GLY A 349 -37.35 10.13 -10.75
CA GLY A 349 -38.58 9.83 -10.02
C GLY A 349 -38.79 10.74 -8.81
N PRO A 350 -40.05 11.02 -8.40
CA PRO A 350 -40.32 11.82 -7.22
C PRO A 350 -39.82 11.11 -5.95
N PRO A 351 -39.24 11.84 -4.98
CA PRO A 351 -38.64 11.26 -3.79
C PRO A 351 -39.72 10.60 -2.91
N LYS A 352 -39.54 9.31 -2.60
CA LYS A 352 -40.30 8.64 -1.54
C LYS A 352 -39.79 9.09 -0.16
N PRO A 353 -40.66 9.14 0.87
CA PRO A 353 -40.25 9.54 2.22
C PRO A 353 -39.25 8.52 2.81
N GLU A 354 -38.11 9.03 3.29
CA GLU A 354 -36.99 8.24 3.81
C GLU A 354 -37.15 7.88 5.31
N PRO A 355 -36.63 6.72 5.76
CA PRO A 355 -36.52 6.34 7.17
C PRO A 355 -35.41 7.12 7.92
N PRO A 356 -35.42 7.13 9.27
CA PRO A 356 -34.76 8.16 10.10
C PRO A 356 -33.25 7.96 10.34
N PHE A 357 -32.50 7.43 9.37
CA PHE A 357 -31.04 7.43 9.41
C PHE A 357 -30.54 8.50 8.44
N ALA A 358 -30.10 9.64 9.01
CA ALA A 358 -29.62 10.80 8.27
C ALA A 358 -28.56 10.40 7.23
N PRO A 359 -28.71 10.74 5.94
CA PRO A 359 -27.67 10.53 4.95
C PRO A 359 -26.54 11.52 5.21
N LEU A 360 -25.30 11.01 5.26
CA LEU A 360 -24.12 11.84 5.06
C LEU A 360 -24.20 12.36 3.62
N ARG A 361 -24.78 13.55 3.41
CA ARG A 361 -24.81 14.26 2.12
C ARG A 361 -23.41 14.75 1.66
N ASN A 362 -22.35 14.05 2.04
CA ASN A 362 -21.00 14.39 1.59
C ASN A 362 -20.79 13.72 0.23
N ALA A 363 -20.67 14.51 -0.83
CA ALA A 363 -20.25 13.99 -2.13
C ALA A 363 -18.93 13.22 -1.95
N LEU A 364 -18.84 12.03 -2.55
CA LEU A 364 -17.63 11.22 -2.53
C LEU A 364 -16.46 12.02 -3.11
N SER A 365 -15.28 11.86 -2.52
CA SER A 365 -14.07 12.51 -3.03
C SER A 365 -13.66 11.91 -4.39
N ILE A 366 -12.85 12.64 -5.15
CA ILE A 366 -12.28 12.15 -6.42
C ILE A 366 -11.47 10.86 -6.18
N ASP A 367 -10.67 10.81 -5.12
CA ASP A 367 -9.89 9.61 -4.75
C ASP A 367 -10.79 8.42 -4.47
N SER A 368 -11.87 8.64 -3.70
CA SER A 368 -12.85 7.59 -3.37
C SER A 368 -13.55 7.04 -4.62
N LEU A 369 -13.96 7.94 -5.53
CA LEU A 369 -14.60 7.57 -6.79
C LEU A 369 -13.63 6.81 -7.71
N ALA A 370 -12.38 7.29 -7.81
CA ALA A 370 -11.34 6.62 -8.58
C ALA A 370 -11.01 5.24 -8.01
N ASN A 371 -10.85 5.10 -6.69
CA ASN A 371 -10.63 3.82 -6.00
C ASN A 371 -11.72 2.79 -6.30
N ILE A 372 -12.99 3.23 -6.30
CA ILE A 372 -14.12 2.38 -6.67
C ILE A 372 -13.97 1.93 -8.13
N ILE A 373 -13.85 2.87 -9.09
CA ILE A 373 -13.75 2.56 -10.53
C ILE A 373 -12.58 1.62 -10.83
N ILE A 374 -11.40 1.90 -10.25
CA ILE A 374 -10.20 1.08 -10.37
C ILE A 374 -10.46 -0.33 -9.87
N SER A 375 -10.98 -0.47 -8.65
CA SER A 375 -11.22 -1.79 -8.05
C SER A 375 -12.21 -2.59 -8.89
N SER A 376 -13.26 -1.96 -9.37
CA SER A 376 -14.25 -2.60 -10.22
C SER A 376 -13.67 -3.05 -11.55
N ALA A 377 -12.86 -2.22 -12.21
CA ALA A 377 -12.22 -2.57 -13.48
C ALA A 377 -11.34 -3.82 -13.36
N TRP A 378 -10.55 -3.95 -12.29
CA TRP A 378 -9.71 -5.13 -12.08
C TRP A 378 -10.53 -6.37 -11.69
N LEU A 379 -11.55 -6.20 -10.85
CA LEU A 379 -12.39 -7.31 -10.39
C LEU A 379 -13.32 -7.84 -11.49
N HIS A 380 -13.68 -7.02 -12.49
CA HIS A 380 -14.45 -7.43 -13.68
C HIS A 380 -13.63 -8.23 -14.68
N THR A 381 -12.32 -7.96 -14.86
CA THR A 381 -11.51 -8.66 -15.88
C THR A 381 -11.27 -10.16 -15.62
N HIS A 382 -11.64 -10.67 -14.45
CA HIS A 382 -11.46 -12.07 -14.05
C HIS A 382 -12.80 -12.83 -13.99
N ASP A 383 -13.77 -12.48 -14.84
CA ASP A 383 -15.09 -13.10 -14.81
C ASP A 383 -15.15 -14.42 -15.59
N GLU A 384 -15.50 -15.49 -14.90
CA GLU A 384 -15.96 -16.75 -15.49
C GLU A 384 -17.49 -16.75 -15.44
N ALA A 385 -18.11 -16.08 -16.42
CA ALA A 385 -19.54 -16.10 -16.71
C ALA A 385 -20.50 -15.63 -15.58
N GLY A 386 -20.97 -14.38 -15.70
CA GLY A 386 -22.41 -14.15 -15.91
C GLY A 386 -23.26 -13.69 -14.74
N ASP A 387 -22.69 -13.35 -13.58
CA ASP A 387 -23.48 -12.81 -12.46
C ASP A 387 -23.43 -11.28 -12.39
N GLY A 388 -24.49 -10.65 -12.92
CA GLY A 388 -24.92 -9.30 -12.59
C GLY A 388 -24.16 -8.17 -13.29
N GLU A 389 -24.78 -7.62 -14.33
CA GLU A 389 -24.36 -6.36 -14.94
C GLU A 389 -24.27 -5.26 -13.86
N SER A 390 -23.14 -4.56 -13.78
CA SER A 390 -22.86 -3.54 -12.77
C SER A 390 -23.69 -2.28 -13.03
N THR A 391 -24.98 -2.31 -12.69
CA THR A 391 -25.94 -1.22 -12.90
C THR A 391 -25.53 0.11 -12.24
N TRP A 392 -24.61 0.07 -11.28
CA TRP A 392 -24.10 1.22 -10.54
C TRP A 392 -22.90 1.92 -11.21
N LEU A 393 -22.12 1.23 -12.06
CA LEU A 393 -20.87 1.76 -12.63
C LEU A 393 -21.07 3.03 -13.49
N PRO A 394 -22.10 3.13 -14.35
CA PRO A 394 -22.39 4.38 -15.08
C PRO A 394 -22.63 5.57 -14.15
N GLY A 395 -23.25 5.33 -12.98
CA GLY A 395 -23.49 6.35 -11.97
C GLY A 395 -22.18 6.86 -11.36
N VAL A 396 -21.27 5.96 -11.02
CA VAL A 396 -19.96 6.31 -10.43
C VAL A 396 -19.09 7.08 -11.45
N LEU A 397 -19.06 6.65 -12.71
CA LEU A 397 -18.32 7.33 -13.78
C LEU A 397 -18.79 8.78 -13.97
N ARG A 398 -20.11 9.00 -14.00
CA ARG A 398 -20.69 10.35 -14.11
C ARG A 398 -20.41 11.20 -12.87
N GLN A 399 -20.50 10.61 -11.67
CA GLN A 399 -20.12 11.30 -10.43
C GLN A 399 -18.65 11.74 -10.44
N LEU A 400 -17.73 10.89 -10.92
CA LEU A 400 -16.33 11.25 -11.07
C LEU A 400 -16.15 12.39 -12.08
N LYS A 401 -16.82 12.31 -13.24
CA LYS A 401 -16.82 13.37 -14.24
C LYS A 401 -17.28 14.70 -13.66
N ASP A 402 -18.39 14.70 -12.91
CA ASP A 402 -18.94 15.90 -12.29
C ASP A 402 -18.01 16.46 -11.22
N ALA A 403 -17.42 15.59 -10.38
CA ALA A 403 -16.44 15.99 -9.36
C ALA A 403 -15.16 16.57 -9.99
N LEU A 404 -14.68 15.99 -11.09
CA LEU A 404 -13.55 16.51 -11.86
C LEU A 404 -13.92 17.86 -12.48
N LYS A 405 -15.08 17.97 -13.12
CA LYS A 405 -15.55 19.23 -13.72
C LYS A 405 -15.67 20.34 -12.68
N GLU A 406 -16.25 20.05 -11.51
CA GLU A 406 -16.33 20.99 -10.39
C GLU A 406 -14.95 21.42 -9.92
N ARG A 407 -13.99 20.49 -9.80
CA ARG A 407 -12.64 20.81 -9.33
C ARG A 407 -11.81 21.59 -10.36
N LEU A 408 -12.04 21.34 -11.65
CA LEU A 408 -11.43 22.07 -12.76
C LEU A 408 -11.95 23.51 -12.85
N HIS A 409 -13.27 23.70 -12.74
CA HIS A 409 -13.93 25.01 -12.93
C HIS A 409 -14.18 25.78 -11.63
N GLY A 410 -14.02 25.13 -10.47
CA GLY A 410 -14.25 25.72 -9.18
C GLY A 410 -13.22 26.80 -8.84
N PRO A 411 -13.58 27.77 -7.98
CA PRO A 411 -12.59 28.68 -7.41
C PRO A 411 -11.52 27.84 -6.69
N PRO A 412 -10.23 28.23 -6.74
CA PRO A 412 -9.21 27.54 -5.96
C PRO A 412 -9.69 27.52 -4.50
N ARG A 413 -9.81 26.34 -3.91
CA ARG A 413 -10.22 26.24 -2.50
C ARG A 413 -9.21 27.03 -1.68
N THR A 414 -9.59 28.23 -1.26
CA THR A 414 -8.92 28.94 -0.17
C THR A 414 -9.01 27.99 1.02
N ARG A 415 -7.88 27.41 1.42
CA ARG A 415 -7.79 26.59 2.62
C ARG A 415 -8.49 27.36 3.75
N SER A 416 -9.35 26.65 4.47
CA SER A 416 -10.06 27.13 5.65
C SER A 416 -9.12 27.96 6.54
N SER A 417 -9.56 29.19 6.80
CA SER A 417 -9.11 30.12 7.85
C SER A 417 -8.20 29.48 8.91
N GLY A 418 -6.90 29.61 8.71
CA GLY A 418 -5.87 29.09 9.59
C GLY A 418 -4.49 29.68 9.26
N GLY A 419 -4.36 31.01 9.42
CA GLY A 419 -3.12 31.68 9.81
C GLY A 419 -1.84 31.59 8.96
N GLU A 420 -1.82 30.94 7.79
CA GLU A 420 -0.65 31.03 6.90
C GLU A 420 -0.75 32.25 5.99
N VAL A 421 0.19 33.17 6.16
CA VAL A 421 0.44 34.31 5.26
C VAL A 421 0.74 33.74 3.87
N GLN A 422 -0.28 33.66 3.01
CA GLN A 422 -0.07 33.34 1.61
C GLN A 422 0.74 34.47 0.99
N ASN A 423 1.98 34.15 0.58
CA ASN A 423 2.84 35.11 -0.11
C ASN A 423 2.14 35.53 -1.43
N PRO A 424 1.74 36.81 -1.58
CA PRO A 424 1.01 37.28 -2.77
C PRO A 424 1.80 37.13 -4.07
N LEU A 425 3.12 36.93 -3.99
CA LEU A 425 3.99 36.65 -5.14
C LEU A 425 3.82 35.21 -5.67
N LEU A 426 3.47 34.24 -4.82
CA LEU A 426 3.21 32.86 -5.24
C LEU A 426 1.88 32.73 -6.00
N LEU A 427 0.88 33.55 -5.67
CA LEU A 427 -0.43 33.59 -6.36
C LEU A 427 -0.38 34.30 -7.72
N ARG A 428 0.62 35.17 -7.94
CA ARG A 428 0.78 35.93 -9.20
C ARG A 428 1.66 35.22 -10.25
N LEU A 429 2.30 34.12 -9.87
CA LEU A 429 3.21 33.33 -10.72
C LEU A 429 2.62 31.97 -11.10
N GLU A 430 1.35 31.68 -10.79
CA GLU A 430 0.77 30.38 -11.11
C GLU A 430 0.47 30.29 -12.61
N ASP A 431 1.24 29.47 -13.32
CA ASP A 431 0.86 28.99 -14.63
C ASP A 431 -0.52 28.30 -14.52
N PRO A 432 -1.49 28.60 -15.41
CA PRO A 432 -2.75 27.86 -15.48
C PRO A 432 -2.56 26.32 -15.51
N GLY A 433 -1.47 25.82 -16.09
CA GLY A 433 -1.07 24.40 -16.07
C GLY A 433 -0.72 23.89 -14.66
N ASP A 434 0.05 24.66 -13.89
CA ASP A 434 0.39 24.33 -12.50
C ASP A 434 -0.84 24.29 -11.59
N ALA A 435 -1.78 25.23 -11.77
CA ALA A 435 -3.03 25.27 -11.01
C ALA A 435 -3.92 24.06 -11.32
N LEU A 436 -3.93 23.60 -12.57
CA LEU A 436 -4.66 22.43 -13.04
C LEU A 436 -4.12 21.14 -12.41
N VAL A 437 -2.81 20.91 -12.46
CA VAL A 437 -2.19 19.67 -11.94
C VAL A 437 -2.25 19.60 -10.41
N ARG A 438 -2.19 20.75 -9.72
CA ARG A 438 -2.47 20.81 -8.26
C ARG A 438 -3.91 20.47 -7.92
N ARG A 439 -4.85 20.78 -8.81
CA ARG A 439 -6.28 20.48 -8.61
C ARG A 439 -6.59 19.02 -8.93
N VAL A 440 -6.07 18.48 -10.02
CA VAL A 440 -6.32 17.10 -10.45
C VAL A 440 -4.96 16.42 -10.72
N PRO A 441 -4.47 15.60 -9.78
CA PRO A 441 -3.21 14.87 -9.97
C PRO A 441 -3.27 13.98 -11.21
N LEU A 442 -2.33 14.17 -12.15
CA LEU A 442 -2.24 13.40 -13.40
C LEU A 442 -2.25 11.89 -13.15
N ILE A 443 -1.62 11.43 -12.06
CA ILE A 443 -1.53 10.01 -11.74
C ILE A 443 -2.91 9.38 -11.47
N ILE A 444 -3.83 10.10 -10.81
CA ILE A 444 -5.20 9.61 -10.56
C ILE A 444 -5.92 9.46 -11.90
N VAL A 445 -5.78 10.44 -12.79
CA VAL A 445 -6.41 10.42 -14.10
C VAL A 445 -5.88 9.28 -14.97
N VAL A 446 -4.57 9.00 -14.91
CA VAL A 446 -4.01 7.83 -15.59
C VAL A 446 -4.57 6.52 -15.03
N TYR A 447 -4.72 6.37 -13.72
CA TYR A 447 -5.34 5.18 -13.14
C TYR A 447 -6.79 5.00 -13.59
N VAL A 448 -7.55 6.10 -13.69
CA VAL A 448 -8.91 6.08 -14.24
C VAL A 448 -8.87 5.67 -15.72
N VAL A 449 -7.96 6.20 -16.53
CA VAL A 449 -7.81 5.82 -17.94
C VAL A 449 -7.44 4.33 -18.08
N MET A 450 -6.58 3.79 -17.21
CA MET A 450 -6.29 2.35 -17.17
C MET A 450 -7.51 1.52 -16.79
N ALA A 451 -8.32 2.00 -15.85
CA ALA A 451 -9.58 1.36 -15.49
C ALA A 451 -10.57 1.39 -16.66
N LEU A 452 -10.66 2.50 -17.39
CA LEU A 452 -11.49 2.62 -18.60
C LEU A 452 -11.00 1.72 -19.74
N GLU A 453 -9.68 1.60 -19.95
CA GLU A 453 -9.11 0.63 -20.90
C GLU A 453 -9.62 -0.77 -20.57
N LYS A 454 -9.54 -1.17 -19.30
CA LYS A 454 -10.02 -2.47 -18.84
C LYS A 454 -11.52 -2.63 -19.05
N ILE A 455 -12.33 -1.64 -18.67
CA ILE A 455 -13.80 -1.71 -18.77
C ILE A 455 -14.27 -1.77 -20.23
N LEU A 456 -13.67 -0.98 -21.12
CA LEU A 456 -14.13 -0.85 -22.50
C LEU A 456 -13.58 -1.93 -23.43
N ASN A 457 -12.42 -2.53 -23.11
CA ASN A 457 -11.78 -3.55 -23.92
C ASN A 457 -11.82 -4.94 -23.24
N VAL A 458 -12.82 -5.23 -22.40
CA VAL A 458 -12.98 -6.58 -21.84
C VAL A 458 -13.36 -7.55 -22.97
N ASP A 459 -12.56 -8.60 -23.18
CA ASP A 459 -12.86 -9.75 -24.07
C ASP A 459 -13.98 -10.66 -23.50
N VAL A 460 -15.05 -10.08 -22.96
CA VAL A 460 -16.22 -10.84 -22.49
C VAL A 460 -17.29 -10.82 -23.58
N SER A 461 -17.91 -11.98 -23.80
CA SER A 461 -18.92 -12.23 -24.84
C SER A 461 -20.11 -11.27 -24.84
N ALA A 462 -20.39 -10.61 -23.71
CA ALA A 462 -21.50 -9.66 -23.56
C ALA A 462 -21.10 -8.19 -23.78
N GLY A 463 -19.81 -7.84 -23.78
CA GLY A 463 -19.34 -6.44 -23.81
C GLY A 463 -19.82 -5.59 -22.62
N PRO A 464 -19.34 -4.35 -22.48
CA PRO A 464 -19.88 -3.40 -21.51
C PRO A 464 -21.28 -2.93 -21.93
N SER A 465 -22.13 -2.62 -20.94
CA SER A 465 -23.46 -2.07 -21.21
C SER A 465 -23.37 -0.71 -21.93
N GLN A 466 -24.35 -0.39 -22.77
CA GLN A 466 -24.39 0.88 -23.49
C GLN A 466 -24.27 2.09 -22.55
N GLY A 467 -24.90 2.02 -21.37
CA GLY A 467 -24.82 3.08 -20.36
C GLY A 467 -23.43 3.24 -19.74
N VAL A 468 -22.64 2.17 -19.65
CA VAL A 468 -21.23 2.23 -19.20
C VAL A 468 -20.37 2.88 -20.29
N VAL A 469 -20.56 2.50 -21.55
CA VAL A 469 -19.82 3.06 -22.69
C VAL A 469 -20.04 4.57 -22.79
N GLU A 470 -21.29 5.02 -22.75
CA GLU A 470 -21.64 6.45 -22.79
C GLU A 470 -21.01 7.23 -21.61
N ALA A 471 -21.12 6.70 -20.39
CA ALA A 471 -20.56 7.36 -19.21
C ALA A 471 -19.01 7.42 -19.25
N ALA A 472 -18.37 6.37 -19.77
CA ALA A 472 -16.92 6.32 -19.95
C ALA A 472 -16.47 7.33 -21.02
N ASP A 473 -17.19 7.45 -22.13
CA ASP A 473 -16.90 8.38 -23.20
C ASP A 473 -17.05 9.85 -22.75
N GLU A 474 -18.10 10.16 -21.98
CA GLU A 474 -18.28 11.49 -21.38
C GLU A 474 -17.11 11.86 -20.45
N LEU A 475 -16.64 10.91 -19.64
CA LEU A 475 -15.49 11.10 -18.74
C LEU A 475 -14.18 11.26 -19.53
N LEU A 476 -13.98 10.43 -20.56
CA LEU A 476 -12.80 10.46 -21.42
C LEU A 476 -12.69 11.80 -22.15
N HIS A 477 -13.80 12.31 -22.69
CA HIS A 477 -13.83 13.63 -23.34
C HIS A 477 -13.39 14.74 -22.37
N LEU A 478 -13.89 14.74 -21.13
CA LEU A 478 -13.47 15.72 -20.11
C LEU A 478 -11.96 15.61 -19.81
N VAL A 479 -11.47 14.38 -19.66
CA VAL A 479 -10.04 14.11 -19.37
C VAL A 479 -9.15 14.56 -20.52
N GLN A 480 -9.51 14.23 -21.75
CA GLN A 480 -8.78 14.63 -22.96
C GLN A 480 -8.76 16.14 -23.11
N GLU A 481 -9.94 16.76 -22.96
CA GLU A 481 -10.08 18.20 -23.16
C GLU A 481 -9.36 18.97 -22.07
N HIS A 482 -9.28 18.52 -20.81
CA HIS A 482 -8.80 19.40 -19.75
C HIS A 482 -7.55 18.93 -19.01
N VAL A 483 -7.20 17.65 -19.05
CA VAL A 483 -6.15 17.10 -18.17
C VAL A 483 -5.02 16.44 -18.97
N LEU A 484 -5.32 15.45 -19.80
CA LEU A 484 -4.32 14.74 -20.59
C LEU A 484 -4.12 15.42 -21.95
N ARG A 485 -3.58 16.64 -21.94
CA ARG A 485 -3.13 17.35 -23.14
C ARG A 485 -1.62 17.20 -23.32
N GLN A 486 -1.16 17.28 -24.58
CA GLN A 486 0.27 17.26 -24.90
C GLN A 486 1.06 18.31 -24.09
N SER A 487 0.58 19.56 -24.03
CA SER A 487 1.26 20.63 -23.30
C SER A 487 1.40 20.34 -21.80
N ILE A 488 0.38 19.71 -21.20
CA ILE A 488 0.39 19.35 -19.78
C ILE A 488 1.34 18.19 -19.52
N LEU A 489 1.41 17.20 -20.41
CA LEU A 489 2.37 16.10 -20.30
C LEU A 489 3.82 16.56 -20.51
N ASP A 490 4.04 17.56 -21.36
CA ASP A 490 5.39 18.13 -21.56
C ASP A 490 5.91 18.83 -20.31
N GLU A 491 5.05 19.53 -19.59
CA GLU A 491 5.43 20.31 -18.43
C GLU A 491 5.40 19.50 -17.13
N HIS A 492 4.36 18.69 -16.96
CA HIS A 492 4.06 18.00 -15.70
C HIS A 492 4.04 16.47 -15.82
N GLY A 493 4.27 15.94 -17.02
CA GLY A 493 4.33 14.51 -17.24
C GLY A 493 5.46 13.86 -16.45
N SER A 494 5.24 12.60 -16.10
CA SER A 494 6.16 11.80 -15.30
C SER A 494 6.36 10.43 -15.92
N ALA A 495 7.42 9.74 -15.53
CA ALA A 495 7.74 8.42 -16.06
C ALA A 495 6.60 7.43 -15.83
N ARG A 496 5.98 7.46 -14.65
CA ARG A 496 4.85 6.60 -14.32
C ARG A 496 3.64 6.90 -15.18
N VAL A 497 3.29 8.17 -15.34
CA VAL A 497 2.16 8.60 -16.20
C VAL A 497 2.36 8.08 -17.63
N VAL A 498 3.53 8.34 -18.21
CA VAL A 498 3.87 7.94 -19.59
C VAL A 498 3.93 6.42 -19.74
N ALA A 499 4.60 5.73 -18.81
CA ALA A 499 4.72 4.28 -18.85
C ALA A 499 3.35 3.61 -18.70
N PHE A 500 2.50 4.07 -17.77
CA PHE A 500 1.21 3.45 -17.53
C PHE A 500 0.21 3.67 -18.67
N LEU A 501 0.21 4.84 -19.30
CA LEU A 501 -0.57 5.08 -20.52
C LEU A 501 -0.20 4.05 -21.61
N LEU A 502 1.10 3.89 -21.90
CA LEU A 502 1.55 2.97 -22.95
C LEU A 502 1.39 1.48 -22.57
N LEU A 503 1.69 1.11 -21.32
CA LEU A 503 1.70 -0.29 -20.85
C LEU A 503 0.32 -0.84 -20.52
N HIS A 504 -0.55 0.00 -19.98
CA HIS A 504 -1.80 -0.46 -19.37
C HIS A 504 -3.04 0.17 -20.00
N ALA A 505 -2.89 1.17 -20.87
CA ALA A 505 -3.98 1.80 -21.58
C ALA A 505 -3.64 2.12 -23.05
N PRO A 506 -3.08 1.17 -23.84
CA PRO A 506 -2.60 1.46 -25.19
C PRO A 506 -3.72 1.92 -26.13
N ASN A 507 -4.91 1.31 -26.07
CA ASN A 507 -6.02 1.71 -26.95
C ASN A 507 -6.55 3.10 -26.58
N MET A 508 -6.69 3.38 -25.28
CA MET A 508 -7.05 4.73 -24.81
C MET A 508 -5.98 5.76 -25.16
N THR A 509 -4.70 5.42 -25.06
CA THR A 509 -3.59 6.34 -25.42
C THR A 509 -3.64 6.72 -26.89
N GLN A 510 -4.01 5.77 -27.77
CA GLN A 510 -4.27 6.05 -29.19
C GLN A 510 -5.52 6.89 -29.39
N ARG A 511 -6.63 6.52 -28.75
CA ARG A 511 -7.90 7.25 -28.82
C ARG A 511 -7.77 8.71 -28.37
N LEU A 512 -6.87 8.97 -27.42
CA LEU A 512 -6.57 10.29 -26.89
C LEU A 512 -5.52 11.07 -27.71
N ASP A 513 -4.93 10.46 -28.75
CA ASP A 513 -3.83 11.03 -29.56
C ASP A 513 -2.58 11.39 -28.72
N LEU A 514 -2.25 10.55 -27.73
CA LEU A 514 -1.13 10.79 -26.80
C LEU A 514 0.10 9.94 -27.07
N GLU A 515 0.02 8.98 -28.01
CA GLU A 515 1.08 8.01 -28.25
C GLU A 515 2.40 8.68 -28.65
N GLN A 516 2.37 9.58 -29.65
CA GLN A 516 3.56 10.29 -30.11
C GLN A 516 4.18 11.16 -29.00
N THR A 517 3.33 11.80 -28.20
CA THR A 517 3.76 12.60 -27.04
C THR A 517 4.48 11.73 -26.02
N CYS A 518 3.90 10.57 -25.67
CA CYS A 518 4.48 9.63 -24.71
C CYS A 518 5.84 9.09 -25.20
N VAL A 519 5.94 8.68 -26.47
CA VAL A 519 7.20 8.20 -27.07
C VAL A 519 8.27 9.28 -27.07
N ARG A 520 7.92 10.52 -27.42
CA ARG A 520 8.84 11.66 -27.36
C ARG A 520 9.36 11.89 -25.94
N LEU A 521 8.48 11.81 -24.92
CA LEU A 521 8.87 11.97 -23.52
C LEU A 521 9.77 10.81 -23.05
N ILE A 522 9.52 9.58 -23.48
CA ILE A 522 10.45 8.46 -23.23
C ILE A 522 11.81 8.80 -23.83
N LYS A 523 11.88 9.15 -25.12
CA LYS A 523 13.14 9.50 -25.81
C LYS A 523 13.92 10.59 -25.08
N ALA A 524 13.22 11.60 -24.56
CA ALA A 524 13.82 12.70 -23.82
C ALA A 524 14.33 12.30 -22.43
N HIS A 525 13.66 11.37 -21.73
CA HIS A 525 13.84 11.19 -20.29
C HIS A 525 14.18 9.77 -19.81
N TYR A 526 14.29 8.75 -20.69
CA TYR A 526 14.61 7.38 -20.24
C TYR A 526 15.97 7.26 -19.53
N ARG A 527 16.91 8.18 -19.81
CA ARG A 527 18.23 8.27 -19.14
C ARG A 527 18.22 9.14 -17.89
N ASP A 528 17.08 9.75 -17.54
CA ASP A 528 17.01 10.82 -16.55
C ASP A 528 16.81 10.34 -15.12
N GLY A 529 16.59 9.06 -14.91
CA GLY A 529 16.29 8.60 -13.57
C GLY A 529 14.81 8.41 -13.26
N GLY A 530 13.94 8.68 -14.23
CA GLY A 530 12.49 8.70 -14.02
C GLY A 530 11.87 7.33 -14.07
N PHE A 531 12.29 6.50 -15.03
CA PHE A 531 11.66 5.21 -15.29
C PHE A 531 12.24 4.13 -14.37
N THR A 532 11.37 3.31 -13.79
CA THR A 532 11.79 2.13 -13.03
C THR A 532 12.23 1.01 -13.99
N ARG A 533 12.98 0.05 -13.45
CA ARG A 533 13.35 -1.17 -14.20
C ARG A 533 12.11 -1.86 -14.79
N GLU A 534 11.09 -2.09 -13.95
CA GLU A 534 9.81 -2.71 -14.34
C GLU A 534 9.14 -1.98 -15.51
N GLN A 535 9.16 -0.64 -15.50
CA GLN A 535 8.57 0.18 -16.57
C GLN A 535 9.36 0.02 -17.88
N LEU A 536 10.70 0.06 -17.84
CA LEU A 536 11.53 -0.12 -19.04
C LEU A 536 11.42 -1.54 -19.61
N GLU A 537 11.42 -2.58 -18.77
CA GLU A 537 11.18 -3.97 -19.21
C GLU A 537 9.81 -4.12 -19.86
N GLY A 538 8.78 -3.52 -19.26
CA GLY A 538 7.44 -3.49 -19.83
C GLY A 538 7.41 -2.84 -21.22
N LEU A 539 8.04 -1.66 -21.36
CA LEU A 539 8.09 -0.92 -22.62
C LEU A 539 8.85 -1.69 -23.71
N LEU A 540 9.93 -2.37 -23.34
CA LEU A 540 10.67 -3.26 -24.24
C LEU A 540 9.82 -4.47 -24.66
N LYS A 541 9.12 -5.13 -23.72
CA LYS A 541 8.22 -6.25 -24.02
C LYS A 541 7.07 -5.87 -24.94
N LEU A 542 6.50 -4.66 -24.80
CA LEU A 542 5.50 -4.15 -25.76
C LEU A 542 6.04 -4.11 -27.19
N SER A 543 7.29 -3.66 -27.35
CA SER A 543 7.93 -3.53 -28.66
C SER A 543 8.29 -4.88 -29.31
N GLU A 544 8.48 -5.92 -28.50
CA GLU A 544 8.85 -7.27 -28.97
C GLU A 544 7.63 -8.14 -29.25
N SER A 545 6.57 -8.00 -28.45
CA SER A 545 5.53 -9.03 -28.38
C SER A 545 4.48 -8.98 -29.48
N GLY A 546 4.37 -7.91 -30.29
CA GLY A 546 3.40 -7.81 -31.39
C GLY A 546 1.97 -8.28 -30.99
N ARG A 547 1.63 -8.19 -29.71
CA ARG A 547 0.47 -8.88 -29.14
C ARG A 547 -0.79 -8.22 -29.67
N ASN A 548 -1.74 -9.06 -30.09
CA ASN A 548 -3.07 -8.72 -30.61
C ASN A 548 -3.14 -8.34 -32.10
N GLY A 549 -2.29 -8.90 -32.96
CA GLY A 549 -2.38 -8.68 -34.42
C GLY A 549 -1.88 -7.30 -34.86
N PHE A 550 -1.16 -6.61 -33.98
CA PHE A 550 -0.56 -5.32 -34.25
C PHE A 550 0.91 -5.48 -34.63
N ALA A 551 1.33 -4.76 -35.68
CA ALA A 551 2.70 -4.82 -36.18
C ALA A 551 3.70 -4.38 -35.08
N PRO A 552 4.88 -5.02 -34.98
CA PRO A 552 5.90 -4.73 -33.96
C PRO A 552 6.46 -3.29 -33.96
N ASP A 553 6.12 -2.49 -34.97
CA ASP A 553 6.52 -1.08 -35.09
C ASP A 553 5.40 -0.08 -34.76
N ARG A 554 4.24 -0.57 -34.28
CA ARG A 554 3.04 0.26 -34.12
C ARG A 554 3.19 1.39 -33.10
N TYR A 555 4.03 1.23 -32.08
CA TYR A 555 4.16 2.18 -30.96
C TYR A 555 5.26 3.24 -31.12
N GLY A 556 5.85 3.39 -32.32
CA GLY A 556 6.89 4.42 -32.57
C GLY A 556 8.19 4.27 -31.75
N ILE A 557 8.34 3.18 -30.97
CA ILE A 557 9.58 2.83 -30.26
C ILE A 557 10.52 2.18 -31.28
N ASP A 558 11.33 3.01 -31.94
CA ASP A 558 12.32 2.58 -32.92
C ASP A 558 13.46 1.75 -32.31
N ALA A 559 14.25 1.10 -33.19
CA ALA A 559 15.35 0.22 -32.78
C ALA A 559 16.43 0.95 -31.96
N GLU A 560 16.65 2.25 -32.22
CA GLU A 560 17.61 3.07 -31.49
C GLU A 560 17.16 3.30 -30.05
N LEU A 561 15.90 3.68 -29.84
CA LEU A 561 15.31 3.84 -28.52
C LEU A 561 15.30 2.52 -27.75
N ARG A 562 14.97 1.38 -28.40
CA ARG A 562 15.03 0.06 -27.78
C ARG A 562 16.44 -0.26 -27.30
N LYS A 563 17.45 -0.02 -28.13
CA LYS A 563 18.86 -0.24 -27.76
C LYS A 563 19.23 0.62 -26.55
N GLY A 564 18.89 1.91 -26.57
CA GLY A 564 19.16 2.81 -25.45
C GLY A 564 18.48 2.38 -24.15
N MET A 565 17.21 1.95 -24.21
CA MET A 565 16.50 1.45 -23.02
C MET A 565 17.13 0.17 -22.46
N ARG A 566 17.62 -0.76 -23.30
CA ARG A 566 18.35 -1.96 -22.84
C ARG A 566 19.65 -1.58 -22.14
N GLU A 567 20.43 -0.66 -22.71
CA GLU A 567 21.68 -0.17 -22.09
C GLU A 567 21.43 0.45 -20.71
N VAL A 568 20.33 1.19 -20.54
CA VAL A 568 19.93 1.73 -19.22
C VAL A 568 19.47 0.61 -18.29
N LEU A 569 18.68 -0.34 -18.78
CA LEU A 569 18.19 -1.47 -17.99
C LEU A 569 19.33 -2.30 -17.39
N GLU A 570 20.41 -2.52 -18.15
CA GLU A 570 21.61 -3.22 -17.69
C GLU A 570 22.32 -2.48 -16.55
N GLN A 571 22.12 -1.17 -16.43
CA GLN A 571 22.70 -0.33 -15.38
C GLN A 571 21.79 -0.22 -14.13
N LEU A 572 20.51 -0.62 -14.23
CA LEU A 572 19.55 -0.51 -13.13
C LEU A 572 19.64 -1.72 -12.18
N PRO A 573 19.62 -1.50 -10.84
CA PRO A 573 19.68 -2.59 -9.86
C PRO A 573 18.45 -3.51 -9.96
N LEU A 574 18.66 -4.80 -9.70
CA LEU A 574 17.58 -5.76 -9.52
C LEU A 574 16.92 -5.51 -8.16
N ARG A 575 15.60 -5.31 -8.16
CA ARG A 575 14.80 -5.02 -6.97
C ARG A 575 14.26 -6.27 -6.33
#